data_AF-A0A9P8AN20-F1
#
_entry.id   AF-A0A9P8AN20-F1
#
_cell.length_a   1.000
_cell.length_b   1.000
_cell.length_c   1.000
_cell.angle_alpha   90.00
_cell.angle_beta   90.00
_cell.angle_gamma   90.00
#
_symmetry.space_group_name_H-M   'P 1'
#
loop_
_entity.id
_entity.type
_entity.pdbx_description
1 polymer ?
#
loop_
_entity_poly.entity_id
_entity_poly.type
_entity_poly.pdbx_seq_one_letter_code
_entity_poly.pdbx_strand_id
1 'polypeptide(L)'
;MSSPSSLTEWTKSQFSSLFRPSEHLFPEVSVFSADALIMVNHTVVSVVQFKTLLAEKFGAGAVQDADINWKELIYDDETGVVAGFVDVTRSMKFRIRAGPAQIHTYVGLSAKIVQNGDERTVTQMFYTSVDKAAEVHLH
;
A
#
# COMPACT_ATOMS: atom_id res chain seq x y z
N MET A 1 -20.63 8.79 7.68
CA MET A 1 -19.96 8.38 6.43
C MET A 1 -20.15 6.89 6.31
N SER A 2 -20.70 6.41 5.20
CA SER A 2 -21.03 5.00 4.99
C SER A 2 -19.75 4.17 5.03
N SER A 3 -19.71 3.13 5.87
CA SER A 3 -18.64 2.13 5.82
C SER A 3 -18.49 1.63 4.37
N PRO A 4 -17.27 1.46 3.82
CA PRO A 4 -17.08 0.94 2.47
C PRO A 4 -17.80 -0.41 2.36
N SER A 5 -18.72 -0.47 1.40
CA SER A 5 -19.78 -1.46 1.35
C SER A 5 -19.25 -2.87 1.10
N SER A 6 -18.10 -2.99 0.43
CA SER A 6 -17.43 -4.26 0.13
C SER A 6 -16.02 -4.36 0.71
N LEU A 7 -15.54 -5.60 0.87
CA LEU A 7 -14.17 -5.92 1.31
C LEU A 7 -13.12 -5.32 0.36
N THR A 8 -13.40 -5.30 -0.94
CA THR A 8 -12.50 -4.75 -1.96
C THR A 8 -12.43 -3.23 -1.93
N GLU A 9 -13.56 -2.54 -1.74
CA GLU A 9 -13.59 -1.08 -1.57
C GLU A 9 -12.83 -0.65 -0.32
N TRP A 10 -13.05 -1.36 0.81
CA TRP A 10 -12.33 -1.10 2.04
C TRP A 10 -10.83 -1.30 1.85
N THR A 11 -10.43 -2.42 1.26
CA THR A 11 -9.02 -2.73 0.97
C THR A 11 -8.39 -1.65 0.09
N LYS A 12 -9.02 -1.29 -1.03
CA LYS A 12 -8.52 -0.24 -1.92
C LYS A 12 -8.35 1.07 -1.17
N SER A 13 -9.34 1.47 -0.35
CA SER A 13 -9.26 2.70 0.43
C SER A 13 -8.09 2.68 1.42
N GLN A 14 -8.00 1.63 2.25
CA GLN A 14 -7.00 1.55 3.30
C GLN A 14 -5.58 1.41 2.74
N PHE A 15 -5.37 0.49 1.80
CA PHE A 15 -4.04 0.23 1.25
C PHE A 15 -3.58 1.34 0.31
N SER A 16 -4.47 1.99 -0.45
CA SER A 16 -4.06 3.14 -1.26
C SER A 16 -3.54 4.29 -0.39
N SER A 17 -4.08 4.45 0.83
CA SER A 17 -3.57 5.46 1.76
C SER A 17 -2.11 5.20 2.18
N LEU A 18 -1.68 3.94 2.20
CA LEU A 18 -0.31 3.54 2.57
C LEU A 18 0.74 3.99 1.53
N PHE A 19 0.31 4.18 0.29
CA PHE A 19 1.19 4.53 -0.84
C PHE A 19 1.23 6.03 -1.12
N ARG A 20 0.36 6.83 -0.48
CA ARG A 20 0.32 8.28 -0.68
C ARG A 20 1.24 8.99 0.32
N PRO A 21 1.81 10.14 -0.07
CA PRO A 21 2.56 10.96 0.86
C PRO A 21 1.66 11.43 1.99
N SER A 22 1.98 11.08 3.23
CA SER A 22 1.31 11.62 4.40
C SER A 22 2.21 12.63 5.12
N GLU A 23 1.67 13.80 5.46
CA GLU A 23 2.38 14.79 6.31
C GLU A 23 2.44 14.33 7.78
N HIS A 24 1.54 13.45 8.17
CA HIS A 24 1.53 12.78 9.46
C HIS A 24 1.93 11.32 9.28
N LEU A 25 2.84 10.81 10.12
CA LEU A 25 3.07 9.36 10.26
C LEU A 25 1.70 8.69 10.39
N PHE A 26 1.40 7.74 9.50
CA PHE A 26 0.09 7.08 9.30
C PHE A 26 -0.89 7.21 10.48
N PRO A 27 -2.12 7.71 10.29
CA PRO A 27 -3.05 7.93 11.40
C PRO A 27 -3.17 6.71 12.30
N GLU A 28 -3.32 6.98 13.60
CA GLU A 28 -3.26 6.03 14.72
C GLU A 28 -4.22 4.83 14.62
N VAL A 29 -5.19 4.89 13.70
CA VAL A 29 -6.07 3.78 13.34
C VAL A 29 -5.28 2.77 12.53
N SER A 30 -4.52 1.93 13.23
CA SER A 30 -3.81 0.81 12.64
C SER A 30 -4.82 -0.18 12.09
N VAL A 31 -4.98 -0.21 10.76
CA VAL A 31 -5.76 -1.26 10.07
C VAL A 31 -5.21 -2.66 10.32
N PHE A 32 -4.02 -2.78 10.93
CA PHE A 32 -3.40 -4.02 11.34
C PHE A 32 -3.66 -4.33 12.80
N SER A 33 -3.96 -5.59 13.11
CA SER A 33 -4.00 -6.08 14.49
C SER A 33 -2.62 -5.97 15.12
N ALA A 34 -2.56 -5.87 16.46
CA ALA A 34 -1.29 -5.73 17.17
C ALA A 34 -0.32 -6.91 16.94
N ASP A 35 -0.89 -8.08 16.67
CA ASP A 35 -0.22 -9.36 16.43
C ASP A 35 -0.22 -9.77 14.94
N ALA A 36 -0.50 -8.83 14.03
CA ALA A 36 -0.61 -9.16 12.62
C ALA A 36 0.70 -9.76 12.08
N LEU A 37 0.57 -10.91 11.39
CA LEU A 37 1.70 -11.56 10.74
C LEU A 37 1.94 -10.90 9.38
N ILE A 38 3.02 -10.13 9.26
CA ILE A 38 3.38 -9.46 8.01
C ILE A 38 4.64 -10.10 7.42
N MET A 39 4.57 -10.46 6.14
CA MET A 39 5.70 -10.93 5.37
C MET A 39 5.99 -9.97 4.22
N VAL A 40 7.15 -9.33 4.26
CA VAL A 40 7.64 -8.41 3.22
C VAL A 40 8.78 -9.08 2.46
N ASN A 41 8.63 -9.28 1.15
CA ASN A 41 9.66 -9.92 0.30
C ASN A 41 10.24 -11.19 0.95
N HIS A 42 9.37 -12.09 1.42
CA HIS A 42 9.71 -13.33 2.13
C HIS A 42 10.39 -13.18 3.50
N THR A 43 10.38 -11.98 4.09
CA THR A 43 10.90 -11.72 5.45
C THR A 43 9.76 -11.36 6.38
N VAL A 44 9.65 -12.04 7.53
CA VAL A 44 8.64 -11.71 8.54
C VAL A 44 9.06 -10.42 9.26
N VAL A 45 8.13 -9.48 9.36
CA VAL A 45 8.34 -8.16 9.99
C VAL A 45 7.18 -7.81 10.91
N SER A 46 7.42 -6.91 11.87
CA SER A 46 6.35 -6.35 12.69
C SER A 46 5.56 -5.27 11.95
N VAL A 47 4.35 -4.96 12.43
CA VAL A 47 3.54 -3.82 11.94
C VAL A 47 4.33 -2.51 11.97
N VAL A 48 5.10 -2.28 13.03
CA VAL A 48 5.92 -1.07 13.18
C VAL A 48 6.99 -1.02 12.10
N GLN A 49 7.73 -2.12 11.90
CA GLN A 49 8.76 -2.20 10.85
C GLN A 49 8.15 -2.00 9.47
N PHE A 50 7.00 -2.62 9.18
CA PHE A 50 6.30 -2.44 7.91
C PHE A 50 5.90 -0.97 7.68
N LYS A 51 5.34 -0.29 8.68
CA LYS A 51 5.01 1.14 8.59
C LYS A 51 6.26 2.00 8.36
N THR A 52 7.37 1.70 9.03
CA THR A 52 8.65 2.40 8.80
C THR A 52 9.13 2.22 7.37
N LEU A 53 9.11 0.99 6.83
CA LEU A 53 9.49 0.72 5.44
C LEU A 53 8.61 1.49 4.44
N LEU A 54 7.31 1.58 4.71
CA LEU A 54 6.40 2.39 3.88
C LEU A 54 6.70 3.89 4.00
N ALA A 55 6.96 4.40 5.21
CA ALA A 55 7.29 5.81 5.40
C ALA A 55 8.60 6.20 4.70
N GLU A 56 9.62 5.34 4.74
CA GLU A 56 10.87 5.54 4.03
C GLU A 56 10.66 5.54 2.51
N LYS A 57 9.77 4.66 2.01
CA LYS A 57 9.52 4.47 0.58
C LYS A 57 8.55 5.50 -0.03
N PHE A 58 7.50 5.87 0.69
CA PHE A 58 6.37 6.66 0.20
C PHE A 58 6.21 8.01 0.94
N GLY A 59 7.06 8.29 1.93
CA GLY A 59 6.93 9.48 2.76
C GLY A 59 7.09 10.80 2.00
N ALA A 60 6.46 11.85 2.56
CA ALA A 60 6.43 13.19 2.00
C ALA A 60 7.82 13.85 1.85
N GLY A 61 8.87 13.31 2.48
CA GLY A 61 10.25 13.78 2.29
C GLY A 61 10.79 13.53 0.88
N ALA A 62 10.35 12.46 0.22
CA ALA A 62 10.88 12.02 -1.07
C ALA A 62 9.86 12.12 -2.22
N VAL A 63 8.59 11.86 -1.93
CA VAL A 63 7.51 11.76 -2.91
C VAL A 63 6.67 13.04 -2.89
N GLN A 64 6.41 13.61 -4.07
CA GLN A 64 5.48 14.72 -4.28
C GLN A 64 4.05 14.21 -4.49
N ASP A 65 3.91 13.14 -5.28
CA ASP A 65 2.61 12.58 -5.65
C ASP A 65 2.72 11.08 -5.93
N ALA A 66 1.62 10.35 -5.80
CA ALA A 66 1.54 8.92 -6.05
C ALA A 66 0.26 8.57 -6.80
N ASP A 67 0.42 8.05 -8.02
CA ASP A 67 -0.66 7.41 -8.78
C ASP A 67 -0.71 5.92 -8.45
N ILE A 68 -1.91 5.39 -8.23
CA ILE A 68 -2.13 4.04 -7.68
C ILE A 68 -3.14 3.32 -8.57
N ASN A 69 -2.69 2.26 -9.23
CA ASN A 69 -3.51 1.46 -10.11
C ASN A 69 -3.62 0.02 -9.60
N TRP A 70 -4.83 -0.40 -9.30
CA TRP A 70 -5.13 -1.73 -8.81
C TRP A 70 -5.44 -2.68 -9.96
N LYS A 71 -4.80 -3.85 -9.98
CA LYS A 71 -4.93 -4.87 -11.02
C LYS A 71 -5.27 -6.22 -10.41
N GLU A 72 -6.15 -6.96 -11.09
CA GLU A 72 -6.43 -8.37 -10.79
C GLU A 72 -6.78 -8.62 -9.32
N LEU A 73 -7.64 -7.78 -8.72
CA LEU A 73 -8.15 -8.07 -7.38
C LEU A 73 -9.01 -9.32 -7.40
N ILE A 74 -8.65 -10.26 -6.54
CA ILE A 74 -9.46 -11.40 -6.16
C ILE A 74 -9.80 -11.28 -4.68
N TYR A 75 -10.99 -11.75 -4.30
CA TYR A 75 -11.44 -11.70 -2.92
C TYR A 75 -12.33 -12.89 -2.60
N ASP A 76 -12.38 -13.22 -1.32
CA ASP A 76 -13.27 -14.21 -0.73
C ASP A 76 -13.88 -13.59 0.53
N ASP A 77 -15.17 -13.24 0.44
CA ASP A 77 -15.90 -12.60 1.54
C ASP A 77 -16.12 -13.57 2.72
N GLU A 78 -16.15 -14.89 2.48
CA GLU A 78 -16.37 -15.88 3.55
C GLU A 78 -15.12 -16.02 4.42
N THR A 79 -13.94 -16.05 3.79
CA THR A 79 -12.66 -16.19 4.50
C THR A 79 -12.01 -14.85 4.85
N GLY A 80 -12.54 -13.75 4.33
CA GLY A 80 -12.03 -12.39 4.52
C GLY A 80 -10.69 -12.17 3.83
N VAL A 81 -10.42 -12.87 2.73
CA VAL A 81 -9.15 -12.78 2.01
C VAL A 81 -9.28 -11.84 0.82
N VAL A 82 -8.28 -10.99 0.62
CA VAL A 82 -8.13 -10.17 -0.58
C VAL A 82 -6.71 -10.30 -1.11
N ALA A 83 -6.55 -10.44 -2.41
CA ALA A 83 -5.24 -10.48 -3.05
C ALA A 83 -5.29 -9.80 -4.41
N GLY A 84 -4.13 -9.39 -4.91
CA GLY A 84 -4.01 -8.79 -6.23
C GLY A 84 -2.69 -8.05 -6.40
N PHE A 85 -2.64 -7.24 -7.45
CA PHE A 85 -1.49 -6.43 -7.79
C PHE A 85 -1.81 -4.95 -7.70
N VAL A 86 -0.80 -4.17 -7.31
CA VAL A 86 -0.89 -2.71 -7.27
C VAL A 86 0.34 -2.13 -7.95
N ASP A 87 0.12 -1.34 -8.97
CA ASP A 87 1.15 -0.54 -9.60
C ASP A 87 1.09 0.86 -8.99
N VAL A 88 2.20 1.30 -8.40
CA VAL A 88 2.31 2.63 -7.80
C VAL A 88 3.37 3.43 -8.56
N THR A 89 2.96 4.54 -9.18
CA THR A 89 3.87 5.49 -9.81
C THR A 89 4.08 6.68 -8.89
N ARG A 90 5.28 6.78 -8.31
CA ARG A 90 5.67 7.89 -7.45
C ARG A 90 6.34 8.98 -8.28
N SER A 91 5.81 10.19 -8.21
CA SER A 91 6.49 11.40 -8.69
C SER A 91 7.31 11.98 -7.55
N MET A 92 8.62 12.05 -7.72
CA MET A 92 9.57 12.47 -6.69
C MET A 92 9.71 13.99 -6.68
N LYS A 93 10.07 14.58 -5.53
CA LYS A 93 10.32 16.03 -5.43
C LYS A 93 11.51 16.51 -6.26
N PHE A 94 12.49 15.63 -6.49
CA PHE A 94 13.63 15.94 -7.34
C PHE A 94 13.25 15.83 -8.82
N ARG A 95 13.80 16.74 -9.63
CA ARG A 95 13.49 16.82 -11.06
C ARG A 95 14.64 16.27 -11.89
N ILE A 96 14.31 15.60 -12.98
CA ILE A 96 15.25 15.25 -14.05
C ILE A 96 14.77 15.96 -15.30
N ARG A 97 15.58 16.89 -15.82
CA ARG A 97 15.22 17.75 -16.97
C ARG A 97 13.93 18.55 -16.71
N ALA A 98 12.91 18.39 -17.55
CA ALA A 98 11.68 19.19 -17.54
C ALA A 98 10.58 18.68 -16.59
N GLY A 99 10.78 17.53 -15.92
CA GLY A 99 9.75 16.91 -15.08
C GLY A 99 10.26 16.31 -13.77
N PRO A 100 9.35 15.97 -12.84
CA PRO A 100 9.68 15.16 -11.67
C PRO A 100 10.28 13.82 -12.08
N ALA A 101 11.27 13.34 -11.35
CA ALA A 101 11.70 11.95 -11.51
C ALA A 101 10.59 11.01 -11.07
N GLN A 102 10.45 9.86 -11.74
CA GLN A 102 9.41 8.89 -11.44
C GLN A 102 10.01 7.53 -11.10
N ILE A 103 9.37 6.87 -10.13
CA ILE A 103 9.68 5.49 -9.74
C ILE A 103 8.40 4.67 -9.82
N HIS A 104 8.42 3.57 -10.56
CA HIS A 104 7.34 2.60 -10.58
C HIS A 104 7.60 1.52 -9.55
N THR A 105 6.60 1.24 -8.73
CA THR A 105 6.61 0.17 -7.74
C THR A 105 5.55 -0.83 -8.12
N TYR A 106 5.95 -2.07 -8.35
CA TYR A 106 5.03 -3.18 -8.57
C TYR A 106 4.86 -3.90 -7.25
N VAL A 107 3.62 -4.02 -6.79
CA VAL A 107 3.28 -4.66 -5.51
C VAL A 107 2.40 -5.87 -5.80
N GLY A 108 2.81 -7.05 -5.31
CA GLY A 108 1.92 -8.19 -5.10
C GLY A 108 1.48 -8.19 -3.64
N LEU A 109 0.18 -8.27 -3.40
CA LEU A 109 -0.41 -8.18 -2.06
C LEU A 109 -1.41 -9.32 -1.87
N SER A 110 -1.39 -9.92 -0.69
CA SER A 110 -2.44 -10.80 -0.19
C SER A 110 -2.65 -10.53 1.28
N ALA A 111 -3.88 -10.27 1.71
CA ALA A 111 -4.20 -9.92 3.08
C ALA A 111 -5.41 -10.71 3.58
N LYS A 112 -5.35 -11.13 4.85
CA LYS A 112 -6.48 -11.67 5.60
C LYS A 112 -7.04 -10.59 6.50
N ILE A 113 -8.33 -10.32 6.34
CA ILE A 113 -9.08 -9.28 7.01
C ILE A 113 -10.16 -9.96 7.85
N VAL A 114 -10.17 -9.65 9.14
CA VAL A 114 -11.23 -10.07 10.06
C VAL A 114 -12.19 -8.91 10.24
N GLN A 115 -13.50 -9.18 10.19
CA GLN A 115 -14.54 -8.20 10.44
C GLN A 115 -15.19 -8.49 11.81
N ASN A 116 -15.11 -7.51 12.71
CA ASN A 116 -15.74 -7.53 14.03
C ASN A 116 -16.78 -6.39 14.08
N GLY A 117 -18.03 -6.71 13.79
CA GLY A 117 -19.08 -5.69 13.61
C GLY A 117 -18.77 -4.80 12.40
N ASP A 118 -18.64 -3.50 12.63
CA ASP A 118 -18.30 -2.50 11.60
C ASP A 118 -16.78 -2.31 11.42
N GLU A 119 -15.97 -2.89 12.30
CA GLU A 119 -14.52 -2.76 12.26
C GLU A 119 -13.90 -3.89 11.43
N ARG A 120 -12.96 -3.53 10.56
CA ARG A 120 -12.16 -4.47 9.77
C ARG A 120 -10.69 -4.32 10.13
N THR A 121 -10.01 -5.44 10.32
CA THR A 121 -8.61 -5.46 10.74
C THR A 121 -7.83 -6.52 9.95
N VAL A 122 -6.66 -6.16 9.45
CA VAL A 122 -5.68 -7.04 8.81
C VAL A 122 -4.97 -7.85 9.90
N THR A 123 -5.07 -9.17 9.81
CA THR A 123 -4.41 -10.11 10.73
C THR A 123 -3.21 -10.81 10.10
N GLN A 124 -3.20 -10.92 8.77
CA GLN A 124 -2.08 -11.50 8.02
C GLN A 124 -1.91 -10.76 6.71
N MET A 125 -0.67 -10.59 6.27
CA MET A 125 -0.38 -9.98 4.98
C MET A 125 0.92 -10.50 4.38
N PHE A 126 0.87 -10.81 3.09
CA PHE A 126 2.01 -10.96 2.21
C PHE A 126 2.11 -9.71 1.34
N TYR A 127 3.28 -9.09 1.35
CA TYR A 127 3.60 -7.91 0.58
C TYR A 127 4.92 -8.16 -0.14
N THR A 128 4.87 -8.24 -1.46
CA THR A 128 6.06 -8.34 -2.30
C THR A 128 6.13 -7.08 -3.14
N SER A 129 7.26 -6.37 -3.12
CA SER A 129 7.40 -5.19 -3.98
C SER A 129 8.77 -5.09 -4.62
N VAL A 130 8.76 -4.59 -5.86
CA VAL A 130 9.97 -4.28 -6.63
C VAL A 130 9.85 -2.88 -7.22
N ASP A 131 10.94 -2.13 -7.15
CA ASP A 131 11.04 -0.79 -7.73
C ASP A 131 11.73 -0.86 -9.08
N LYS A 132 11.24 -0.08 -10.04
CA LYS A 132 11.88 0.18 -11.34
C LYS A 132 11.92 1.68 -11.59
N ALA A 133 13.03 2.15 -12.14
CA ALA A 133 13.09 3.50 -12.67
C ALA A 133 12.08 3.64 -13.81
N ALA A 134 11.39 4.80 -13.88
CA ALA A 134 10.56 5.11 -15.03
C ALA A 134 11.40 5.25 -16.29
N GLU A 135 10.91 4.71 -17.42
CA GLU A 135 11.56 4.87 -18.70
C GLU A 135 11.51 6.34 -19.12
N VAL A 136 12.68 6.93 -19.35
CA VAL A 136 12.80 8.31 -19.85
C VAL A 136 12.66 8.26 -21.36
N HIS A 137 11.46 8.55 -21.87
CA HIS A 137 11.25 8.76 -23.30
C HIS A 137 11.91 10.09 -23.71
N LEU A 138 13.07 10.00 -24.37
CA LEU A 138 13.72 11.13 -25.02
C LEU A 138 13.13 11.27 -26.42
N HIS A 139 12.28 12.27 -26.61
CA HIS A 139 11.88 12.76 -27.94
C HIS A 139 12.81 13.90 -28.37
#